data_AF-A0A3D8Y904-F1
#
_entry.id   AF-A0A3D8Y904-F1
#
_cell.length_a   1.000
_cell.length_b   1.000
_cell.length_c   1.000
_cell.angle_alpha   90.00
_cell.angle_beta   90.00
_cell.angle_gamma   90.00
#
_symmetry.space_group_name_H-M   'P 1'
#
loop_
_entity.id
_entity.type
_entity.pdbx_description
1 polymer ?
#
loop_
_entity_poly.entity_id
_entity_poly.type
_entity_poly.pdbx_seq_one_letter_code
_entity_poly.pdbx_strand_id
1 'polypeptide(L)'
;MKKILMLSLIISGLWVSGCATSNNASSRDDSERYEEPVANQRLNNKRLEKNLTKFRDELNLSKRQEKQLKKIDKRYARLDRRLARKENSKRRDHKALASQKRQDMLEVLTNEQQQKLEALVKKGRFSFDQWFGK
;
A
#
# COMPACT_ATOMS: atom_id res chain seq x y z
N MET A 1 -45.09 -47.59 -52.90
CA MET A 1 -43.70 -47.33 -52.47
C MET A 1 -43.69 -47.37 -50.94
N LYS A 2 -43.59 -48.56 -50.33
CA LYS A 2 -42.38 -49.19 -49.77
C LYS A 2 -41.61 -48.31 -48.76
N LYS A 3 -41.78 -48.68 -47.47
CA LYS A 3 -40.85 -48.68 -46.32
C LYS A 3 -41.01 -47.58 -45.25
N ILE A 4 -41.82 -47.89 -44.24
CA ILE A 4 -41.66 -47.43 -42.86
C ILE A 4 -41.41 -48.71 -42.04
N LEU A 5 -40.18 -48.92 -41.57
CA LEU A 5 -39.88 -49.80 -40.41
C LEU A 5 -38.40 -49.74 -40.01
N MET A 6 -38.17 -50.00 -38.71
CA MET A 6 -36.91 -50.26 -37.98
C MET A 6 -36.19 -49.00 -37.45
N LEU A 7 -36.22 -48.64 -36.15
CA LEU A 7 -35.95 -49.39 -34.91
C LEU A 7 -34.47 -49.77 -34.77
N SER A 8 -33.69 -48.95 -34.04
CA SER A 8 -32.68 -49.43 -33.08
C SER A 8 -32.05 -48.27 -32.31
N LEU A 9 -31.91 -48.56 -31.02
CA LEU A 9 -31.41 -47.79 -29.90
C LEU A 9 -29.94 -48.21 -29.68
N ILE A 10 -29.21 -47.49 -28.80
CA ILE A 10 -27.89 -47.81 -28.17
C ILE A 10 -26.74 -46.98 -28.78
N ILE A 11 -26.39 -45.80 -28.26
CA ILE A 11 -25.61 -45.47 -27.02
C ILE A 11 -24.10 -45.74 -27.18
N SER A 12 -23.31 -44.68 -26.95
CA SER A 12 -21.94 -44.64 -26.41
C SER A 12 -20.83 -44.20 -27.37
N GLY A 13 -20.65 -42.88 -27.47
CA GLY A 13 -19.38 -42.26 -27.84
C GLY A 13 -18.99 -41.24 -26.78
N LEU A 14 -18.33 -41.70 -25.72
CA LEU A 14 -17.69 -40.86 -24.70
C LEU A 14 -16.72 -39.88 -25.37
N TRP A 15 -17.02 -38.58 -25.26
CA TRP A 15 -16.01 -37.52 -25.32
C TRP A 15 -16.22 -36.59 -24.13
N VAL A 16 -15.74 -37.06 -22.97
CA VAL A 16 -15.35 -36.17 -21.87
C VAL A 16 -13.92 -35.74 -22.17
N SER A 17 -13.76 -34.54 -22.72
CA SER A 17 -12.58 -33.74 -22.48
C SER A 17 -13.07 -32.42 -21.91
N GLY A 18 -13.04 -32.33 -20.58
CA GLY A 18 -13.22 -31.07 -19.90
C GLY A 18 -11.95 -30.25 -20.00
N CYS A 19 -12.09 -28.99 -20.42
CA CYS A 19 -11.25 -27.88 -19.99
C CYS A 19 -12.07 -26.57 -20.09
N ALA A 20 -12.44 -26.08 -18.91
CA ALA A 20 -12.41 -24.68 -18.48
C ALA A 20 -12.96 -23.58 -19.41
N THR A 21 -14.12 -23.08 -19.00
CA THR A 21 -14.39 -21.68 -18.63
C THR A 21 -14.16 -20.57 -19.67
N SER A 22 -15.28 -19.92 -19.99
CA SER A 22 -15.41 -18.59 -20.58
C SER A 22 -14.35 -17.63 -20.06
N ASN A 23 -13.68 -16.90 -20.97
CA ASN A 23 -13.38 -15.48 -20.77
C ASN A 23 -13.27 -14.81 -22.14
N ASN A 24 -14.19 -13.89 -22.40
CA ASN A 24 -14.08 -12.90 -23.47
C ASN A 24 -12.70 -12.25 -23.41
N ALA A 25 -11.90 -12.42 -24.46
CA ALA A 25 -10.69 -11.65 -24.67
C ALA A 25 -11.11 -10.19 -24.89
N SER A 26 -11.00 -9.46 -23.79
CA SER A 26 -11.23 -8.05 -23.60
C SER A 26 -10.70 -7.20 -24.75
N SER A 27 -11.60 -6.33 -25.20
CA SER A 27 -11.33 -4.99 -25.71
C SER A 27 -9.96 -4.46 -25.28
N ARG A 28 -9.27 -3.90 -26.26
CA ARG A 28 -8.13 -3.00 -26.12
C ARG A 28 -8.60 -1.77 -25.34
N ASP A 29 -8.70 -1.93 -24.03
CA ASP A 29 -9.01 -0.85 -23.11
C ASP A 29 -7.69 -0.15 -22.81
N ASP A 30 -7.56 0.99 -23.48
CA ASP A 30 -6.62 2.06 -23.18
C ASP A 30 -6.89 2.48 -21.74
N SER A 31 -6.35 1.71 -20.79
CA SER A 31 -6.31 2.12 -19.40
C SER A 31 -5.31 3.28 -19.33
N GLU A 32 -5.82 4.48 -19.65
CA GLU A 32 -5.44 5.72 -19.00
C GLU A 32 -5.45 5.44 -17.51
N ARG A 33 -4.31 4.93 -17.05
CA ARG A 33 -3.99 4.77 -15.65
C ARG A 33 -3.94 6.18 -15.14
N TYR A 34 -5.07 6.68 -14.65
CA TYR A 34 -5.19 7.94 -13.94
C TYR A 34 -3.97 8.06 -13.04
N GLU A 35 -2.99 8.85 -13.47
CA GLU A 35 -1.87 9.25 -12.64
C GLU A 35 -2.51 10.14 -11.59
N GLU A 36 -2.89 9.52 -10.48
CA GLU A 36 -3.37 10.25 -9.32
C GLU A 36 -2.29 11.29 -8.99
N PRO A 37 -2.59 12.59 -9.11
CA PRO A 37 -1.58 13.62 -9.04
C PRO A 37 -0.91 13.51 -7.68
N VAL A 38 0.43 13.39 -7.68
CA VAL A 38 1.27 13.30 -6.48
C VAL A 38 0.80 14.39 -5.51
N ALA A 39 0.01 13.98 -4.51
CA ALA A 39 -0.75 14.90 -3.70
C ALA A 39 0.21 15.90 -3.06
N ASN A 40 -0.11 17.18 -3.18
CA ASN A 40 0.70 18.32 -2.76
C ASN A 40 1.37 18.13 -1.38
N GLN A 41 2.59 17.59 -1.40
CA GLN A 41 3.35 17.16 -0.23
C GLN A 41 3.72 18.31 0.72
N ARG A 42 3.63 19.55 0.25
CA ARG A 42 3.90 20.77 1.02
C ARG A 42 2.95 20.97 2.20
N LEU A 43 1.78 20.33 2.21
CA LEU A 43 0.81 20.39 3.33
C LEU A 43 1.08 19.37 4.46
N ASN A 44 2.04 18.45 4.30
CA ASN A 44 2.19 17.31 5.20
C ASN A 44 2.95 17.61 6.51
N ASN A 45 3.81 18.65 6.54
CA ASN A 45 4.59 19.00 7.74
C ASN A 45 3.70 19.41 8.94
N LYS A 46 2.59 20.11 8.70
CA LYS A 46 1.63 20.49 9.77
C LYS A 46 0.90 19.26 10.35
N ARG A 47 0.71 18.20 9.55
CA ARG A 47 0.07 16.95 10.02
C ARG A 47 1.01 16.16 10.92
N LEU A 48 2.29 16.09 10.58
CA LEU A 48 3.28 15.49 11.45
C LEU A 48 3.28 16.14 12.83
N GLU A 49 3.34 17.47 12.92
CA GLU A 49 3.40 18.14 14.22
C GLU A 49 2.17 17.83 15.08
N LYS A 50 0.98 17.83 14.49
CA LYS A 50 -0.26 17.45 15.19
C LYS A 50 -0.23 15.99 15.67
N ASN A 51 0.20 15.08 14.80
CA ASN A 51 0.29 13.65 15.13
C ASN A 51 1.37 13.38 16.19
N LEU A 52 2.49 14.09 16.13
CA LEU A 52 3.60 13.95 17.06
C LEU A 52 3.21 14.47 18.45
N THR A 53 2.40 15.52 18.54
CA THR A 53 1.78 15.94 19.81
C THR A 53 0.85 14.87 20.38
N LYS A 54 0.01 14.25 19.54
CA LYS A 54 -0.88 13.15 20.00
C LYS A 54 -0.09 11.93 20.48
N PHE A 55 0.93 11.51 19.74
CA PHE A 55 1.74 10.34 20.09
C PHE A 55 2.76 10.61 21.19
N ARG A 56 3.10 11.88 21.43
CA ARG A 56 3.90 12.27 22.59
C ARG A 56 3.24 11.80 23.87
N ASP A 57 1.95 12.06 24.03
CA ASP A 57 1.21 11.74 25.25
C ASP A 57 0.93 10.23 25.34
N GLU A 58 0.60 9.58 24.22
CA GLU A 58 0.33 8.13 24.20
C GLU A 58 1.60 7.26 24.41
N LEU A 59 2.77 7.72 23.92
CA LEU A 59 4.04 6.98 24.01
C LEU A 59 4.99 7.54 25.08
N ASN A 60 4.61 8.61 25.79
CA ASN A 60 5.46 9.35 26.71
C ASN A 60 6.83 9.71 26.09
N LEU A 61 6.82 10.33 24.90
CA LEU A 61 8.05 10.68 24.20
C LEU A 61 8.84 11.73 24.99
N SER A 62 10.15 11.52 25.13
CA SER A 62 11.03 12.55 25.68
C SER A 62 11.23 13.70 24.68
N LYS A 63 11.51 14.91 25.18
CA LYS A 63 11.85 16.07 24.32
C LYS A 63 13.01 15.78 23.35
N ARG A 64 13.95 14.93 23.76
CA ARG A 64 15.08 14.49 22.92
C ARG A 64 14.60 13.61 21.76
N GLN A 65 13.75 12.63 22.05
CA GLN A 65 13.15 11.76 21.04
C GLN A 65 12.28 12.56 20.06
N GLU A 66 11.43 13.47 20.56
CA GLU A 66 10.64 14.35 19.69
C GLU A 66 11.52 15.15 18.72
N LYS A 67 12.63 15.71 19.22
CA LYS A 67 13.59 16.45 18.39
C LYS A 67 14.26 15.54 17.36
N GLN A 68 14.58 14.29 17.71
CA GLN A 68 15.14 13.30 16.79
C GLN A 68 14.13 12.90 15.71
N LEU A 69 12.88 12.59 16.08
CA LEU A 69 11.81 12.27 15.13
C LEU A 69 11.55 13.41 14.15
N LYS A 70 11.51 14.67 14.63
CA LYS A 70 11.42 15.86 13.75
C LYS A 70 12.62 15.99 12.81
N LYS A 71 13.84 15.67 13.27
CA LYS A 71 15.04 15.68 12.41
C LYS A 71 14.97 14.61 11.31
N ILE A 72 14.55 13.40 11.67
CA ILE A 72 14.36 12.29 10.72
C ILE A 72 13.33 12.69 9.67
N ASP A 73 12.17 13.18 10.08
CA ASP A 73 11.15 13.62 9.13
C ASP A 73 11.66 14.69 8.17
N LYS A 74 12.31 15.74 8.68
CA LYS A 74 12.86 16.81 7.85
C LYS A 74 13.92 16.29 6.87
N ARG A 75 14.72 15.28 7.26
CA ARG A 75 15.69 14.62 6.39
C ARG A 75 14.98 13.89 5.25
N TYR A 76 13.99 13.06 5.57
CA TYR A 76 13.25 12.30 4.56
C TYR A 76 12.37 13.17 3.66
N ALA A 77 11.79 14.25 4.17
CA ALA A 77 11.09 15.23 3.35
C ALA A 77 12.02 15.90 2.32
N ARG A 78 13.31 16.07 2.63
CA ARG A 78 14.30 16.57 1.66
C ARG A 78 14.70 15.50 0.65
N LEU A 79 14.89 14.26 1.10
CA LEU A 79 15.20 13.13 0.21
C LEU A 79 14.06 12.87 -0.77
N ASP A 80 12.82 12.90 -0.28
CA ASP A 80 11.65 12.64 -1.11
C ASP A 80 11.44 13.74 -2.15
N ARG A 81 11.66 15.01 -1.78
CA ARG A 81 11.68 16.12 -2.76
C ARG A 81 12.79 16.01 -3.80
N ARG A 82 13.95 15.46 -3.43
CA ARG A 82 15.05 15.20 -4.39
C ARG A 82 14.67 14.06 -5.32
N LEU A 83 14.05 13.03 -4.77
CA LEU A 83 13.57 11.88 -5.52
C LEU A 83 12.49 12.29 -6.53
N ALA A 84 11.49 13.05 -6.10
CA ALA A 84 10.41 13.56 -6.95
C ALA A 84 10.87 14.49 -8.09
N ARG A 85 12.07 15.07 -8.01
CA ARG A 85 12.67 15.87 -9.10
C ARG A 85 13.42 15.02 -10.11
N LYS A 86 13.69 13.75 -9.82
CA LYS A 86 14.42 12.85 -10.70
C LYS A 86 13.42 12.27 -11.70
N GLU A 87 13.61 12.55 -12.98
CA GLU A 87 12.73 12.12 -14.08
C GLU A 87 12.44 10.61 -14.08
N ASN A 88 13.40 9.80 -13.64
CA ASN A 88 13.29 8.34 -13.56
C ASN A 88 12.92 7.81 -12.16
N SER A 89 12.43 8.64 -11.24
CA SER A 89 12.00 8.15 -9.92
C SER A 89 10.78 7.26 -10.05
N LYS A 90 10.89 6.00 -9.62
CA LYS A 90 9.77 5.06 -9.66
C LYS A 90 9.02 5.08 -8.34
N ARG A 91 7.74 4.67 -8.37
CA ARG A 91 6.93 4.43 -7.17
C ARG A 91 7.64 3.52 -6.14
N ARG A 92 8.45 2.55 -6.62
CA ARG A 92 9.27 1.67 -5.77
C ARG A 92 10.27 2.46 -4.92
N ASP A 93 10.86 3.51 -5.45
CA ASP A 93 11.87 4.31 -4.76
C ASP A 93 11.25 5.10 -3.61
N HIS A 94 10.07 5.70 -3.84
CA HIS A 94 9.31 6.37 -2.78
C HIS A 94 8.87 5.39 -1.68
N LYS A 95 8.45 4.17 -2.06
CA LYS A 95 8.10 3.13 -1.09
C LYS A 95 9.31 2.68 -0.26
N ALA A 96 10.47 2.53 -0.89
CA ALA A 96 11.72 2.20 -0.20
C ALA A 96 12.10 3.31 0.79
N LEU A 97 12.03 4.57 0.35
CA LEU A 97 12.33 5.72 1.18
C LEU A 97 11.37 5.84 2.38
N ALA A 98 10.08 5.59 2.18
CA ALA A 98 9.09 5.56 3.26
C ALA A 98 9.35 4.41 4.26
N SER A 99 9.80 3.26 3.77
CA SER A 99 10.15 2.11 4.61
C SER A 99 11.38 2.39 5.47
N GLN A 100 12.40 3.03 4.88
CA GLN A 100 13.60 3.46 5.58
C GLN A 100 13.29 4.52 6.65
N LYS A 101 12.44 5.51 6.31
CA LYS A 101 11.95 6.50 7.28
C LYS A 101 11.28 5.83 8.48
N ARG A 102 10.46 4.80 8.25
CA ARG A 102 9.78 4.05 9.31
C ARG A 102 10.79 3.37 10.25
N GLN A 103 11.79 2.70 9.68
CA GLN A 103 12.85 2.04 10.45
C GLN A 103 13.61 3.04 11.33
N ASP A 104 14.10 4.13 10.74
CA ASP A 104 14.83 5.17 11.48
C ASP A 104 13.99 5.76 12.63
N MET A 105 12.67 5.91 12.47
CA MET A 105 11.81 6.40 13.54
C MET A 105 11.61 5.37 14.65
N LEU A 106 11.48 4.07 14.32
CA LEU A 106 11.37 3.00 15.30
C LEU A 106 12.64 2.90 16.16
N GLU A 107 13.82 3.10 15.57
CA GLU A 107 15.11 3.11 16.27
C GLU A 107 15.23 4.21 17.33
N VAL A 108 14.47 5.30 17.21
CA VAL A 108 14.44 6.37 18.23
C VAL A 108 13.60 5.97 19.45
N LEU A 109 12.64 5.05 19.26
CA LEU A 109 11.74 4.60 20.31
C LEU A 109 12.39 3.49 21.14
N THR A 110 12.09 3.46 22.42
CA THR A 110 12.47 2.34 23.29
C THR A 110 11.64 1.10 22.95
N ASN A 111 12.09 -0.09 23.34
CA ASN A 111 11.35 -1.34 23.11
C ASN A 111 9.93 -1.29 23.68
N GLU A 112 9.75 -0.70 24.87
CA GLU A 112 8.41 -0.51 25.47
C GLU A 112 7.53 0.43 24.64
N GLN A 113 8.11 1.51 24.11
CA GLN A 113 7.40 2.45 23.23
C GLN A 113 7.03 1.78 21.90
N GLN A 114 7.88 0.91 21.36
CA GLN A 114 7.58 0.13 20.15
C GLN A 114 6.41 -0.85 20.40
N GLN A 115 6.40 -1.56 21.53
CA GLN A 115 5.27 -2.44 21.90
C GLN A 115 3.96 -1.67 22.08
N LYS A 116 4.00 -0.49 22.73
CA LYS A 116 2.84 0.39 22.84
C LYS A 116 2.36 0.87 21.47
N LEU A 117 3.29 1.24 20.59
CA LEU A 117 3.00 1.63 19.22
C LEU A 117 2.30 0.48 18.47
N GLU A 118 2.82 -0.75 18.55
CA GLU A 118 2.18 -1.94 17.96
C GLU A 118 0.78 -2.19 18.51
N ALA A 119 0.57 -2.00 19.81
CA ALA A 119 -0.76 -2.11 20.41
C ALA A 119 -1.73 -1.04 19.88
N LEU A 120 -1.25 0.19 19.65
CA LEU A 120 -2.05 1.27 19.03
C LEU A 120 -2.37 0.96 17.56
N VAL A 121 -1.43 0.35 16.82
CA VAL A 121 -1.63 -0.13 15.44
C VAL A 121 -2.75 -1.18 15.42
N LYS A 122 -2.65 -2.21 16.27
CA LYS A 122 -3.65 -3.30 16.36
C LYS A 122 -5.05 -2.79 16.71
N LYS A 123 -5.13 -1.73 17.51
CA LYS A 123 -6.40 -1.08 17.88
C LYS A 123 -6.95 -0.15 16.79
N GLY A 124 -6.26 0.03 15.67
CA GLY A 124 -6.65 0.98 14.62
C GLY A 124 -6.57 2.45 15.03
N ARG A 125 -5.98 2.75 16.20
CA ARG A 125 -5.80 4.12 16.72
C ARG A 125 -4.59 4.82 16.12
N PHE A 126 -3.73 4.04 15.47
CA PHE A 126 -2.51 4.48 14.82
C PHE A 126 -2.33 3.75 13.49
N SER A 127 -1.93 4.49 12.46
CA SER A 127 -1.28 3.90 11.29
C SER A 127 -0.04 4.68 10.91
N PHE A 128 0.99 3.98 10.43
CA PHE A 128 2.18 4.63 9.90
C PHE A 128 1.81 5.56 8.72
N ASP A 129 0.80 5.22 7.94
CA ASP A 129 0.32 6.06 6.84
C ASP A 129 -0.34 7.35 7.36
N GLN A 130 -1.01 7.34 8.52
CA GLN A 130 -1.50 8.56 9.16
C GLN A 130 -0.36 9.45 9.64
N TRP A 131 0.73 8.86 10.13
CA TRP A 131 1.91 9.61 10.56
C TRP A 131 2.65 10.22 9.35
N PHE A 132 2.75 9.48 8.24
CA PHE A 132 3.61 9.86 7.11
C PHE A 132 2.88 10.55 5.96
N GLY A 133 1.55 10.46 5.93
CA GLY A 133 0.71 10.86 4.81
C GLY A 133 0.91 9.94 3.60
N LYS A 134 -0.16 9.75 2.83
CA LYS A 134 -0.06 9.27 1.44
C LYS A 134 0.40 10.40 0.55
#